data_AF-A0A108U4M3-F1
#
_entry.id   AF-A0A108U4M3-F1
#
_cell.length_a   1.000
_cell.length_b   1.000
_cell.length_c   1.000
_cell.angle_alpha   90.00
_cell.angle_beta   90.00
_cell.angle_gamma   90.00
#
_symmetry.space_group_name_H-M   'P 1'
#
loop_
_entity.id
_entity.type
_entity.pdbx_description
1 polymer ?
#
loop_
_entity_poly.entity_id
_entity_poly.type
_entity_poly.pdbx_seq_one_letter_code
_entity_poly.pdbx_strand_id
1 'polypeptide(L)'
;MKAIKLHPHTQEFDITDPKVRVLCKLAGELGVAVLFDNFNIVPGDSQYLFNLAVQLPKTHFVFAHMGGMDFRFWNLLFMARTAKDFFFDNIHFDISATAVLVADSPLEAEFVWTIRNVGIDDVMLGSAYPQLSLKQAVDALEKLDLSAQEKRKIRWDNANRLFGDKR
;
A
#
# COMPACT_ATOMS: atom_id res chain seq x y z
N MET A 1 16.95 -9.78 -4.76
CA MET A 1 16.20 -8.83 -3.92
C MET A 1 14.92 -8.47 -4.65
N LYS A 2 13.75 -8.44 -3.99
CA LYS A 2 12.45 -8.20 -4.65
C LYS A 2 11.84 -6.83 -4.36
N ALA A 3 12.26 -6.20 -3.26
CA ALA A 3 11.84 -4.85 -2.90
C ALA A 3 12.90 -4.12 -2.07
N ILE A 4 12.82 -2.80 -2.05
CA ILE A 4 13.46 -1.90 -1.08
C ILE A 4 12.38 -1.19 -0.25
N LYS A 5 12.66 -0.90 1.03
CA LYS A 5 11.75 -0.16 1.91
C LYS A 5 12.36 1.19 2.25
N LEU A 6 11.55 2.24 2.10
CA LEU A 6 11.90 3.61 2.41
C LEU A 6 10.90 4.16 3.45
N HIS A 7 11.42 4.87 4.44
CA HIS A 7 10.67 5.53 5.49
C HIS A 7 11.07 7.02 5.49
N PRO A 8 10.37 7.89 4.74
CA PRO A 8 10.73 9.31 4.61
C PRO A 8 10.94 9.99 5.97
N HIS A 9 10.08 9.70 6.95
CA HIS A 9 10.09 10.33 8.26
C HIS A 9 11.25 9.87 9.16
N THR A 10 11.55 8.57 9.19
CA THR A 10 12.63 8.05 10.05
C THR A 10 14.00 8.11 9.39
N GLN A 11 14.04 8.20 8.06
CA GLN A 11 15.27 8.38 7.26
C GLN A 11 15.49 9.85 6.88
N GLU A 12 14.61 10.75 7.31
CA GLU A 12 14.74 12.21 7.21
C GLU A 12 14.96 12.72 5.78
N PHE A 13 14.11 12.31 4.84
CA PHE A 13 14.15 12.82 3.47
C PHE A 13 12.76 13.20 2.94
N ASP A 14 12.72 14.17 2.03
CA ASP A 14 11.50 14.60 1.35
C ASP A 14 11.18 13.65 0.18
N ILE A 15 9.94 13.15 0.12
CA ILE A 15 9.43 12.30 -0.99
C ILE A 15 9.59 13.00 -2.35
N THR A 16 9.50 14.33 -2.37
CA THR A 16 9.61 15.16 -3.57
C THR A 16 11.05 15.45 -4.01
N ASP A 17 12.05 15.05 -3.22
CA ASP A 17 13.46 15.21 -3.61
C ASP A 17 13.71 14.48 -4.94
N PRO A 18 14.28 15.14 -5.97
CA PRO A 18 14.57 14.54 -7.26
C PRO A 18 15.36 13.22 -7.18
N LYS A 19 16.21 13.04 -6.14
CA LYS A 19 16.98 11.82 -5.90
C LYS A 19 16.08 10.62 -5.57
N VAL A 20 14.97 10.83 -4.87
CA VAL A 20 13.98 9.78 -4.58
C VAL A 20 13.40 9.25 -5.89
N ARG A 21 13.03 10.16 -6.79
CA ARG A 21 12.53 9.78 -8.13
C ARG A 21 13.56 9.00 -8.94
N VAL A 22 14.83 9.41 -8.91
CA VAL A 22 15.93 8.70 -9.59
C VAL A 22 16.08 7.28 -9.02
N LEU A 23 16.08 7.14 -7.69
CA LEU A 23 16.17 5.84 -7.01
C LEU A 23 15.00 4.93 -7.39
N CYS A 24 13.76 5.43 -7.28
CA CYS A 24 12.57 4.65 -7.59
C CYS A 24 12.52 4.23 -9.07
N LYS A 25 12.93 5.12 -9.98
CA LYS A 25 13.02 4.79 -11.42
C LYS A 25 14.01 3.65 -11.66
N LEU A 26 15.19 3.70 -11.04
CA LEU A 26 16.18 2.63 -11.15
C LEU A 26 15.65 1.32 -10.56
N ALA A 27 14.94 1.35 -9.42
CA ALA A 27 14.32 0.17 -8.84
C ALA A 27 13.33 -0.49 -9.83
N GLY A 28 12.47 0.29 -10.48
CA GLY A 28 11.57 -0.21 -11.51
C GLY A 28 12.29 -0.81 -12.72
N GLU A 29 13.37 -0.18 -13.20
CA GLU A 29 14.20 -0.71 -14.30
C GLU A 29 14.86 -2.06 -13.95
N LEU A 30 15.14 -2.29 -12.67
CA LEU A 30 15.70 -3.54 -12.15
C LEU A 30 14.64 -4.57 -11.75
N GLY A 31 13.34 -4.25 -11.90
CA GLY A 31 12.24 -5.13 -11.47
C GLY A 31 12.14 -5.28 -9.95
N VAL A 32 12.62 -4.28 -9.20
CA VAL A 32 12.57 -4.22 -7.73
C VAL A 32 11.44 -3.28 -7.31
N ALA A 33 10.51 -3.75 -6.49
CA ALA A 33 9.44 -2.90 -5.97
C ALA A 33 9.95 -1.91 -4.91
N VAL A 34 9.22 -0.83 -4.69
CA VAL A 34 9.53 0.17 -3.67
C VAL A 34 8.40 0.22 -2.66
N LEU A 35 8.67 -0.20 -1.43
CA LEU A 35 7.77 0.03 -0.30
C LEU A 35 8.06 1.40 0.29
N PHE A 36 7.01 2.22 0.48
CA PHE A 36 7.09 3.43 1.30
C PHE A 36 6.32 3.25 2.60
N ASP A 37 6.78 3.89 3.66
CA ASP A 37 5.90 4.21 4.78
C ASP A 37 4.85 5.23 4.32
N ASN A 38 3.58 4.95 4.57
CA ASN A 38 2.48 5.88 4.31
C ASN A 38 1.48 5.87 5.47
N PHE A 39 1.95 6.20 6.68
CA PHE A 39 1.04 6.42 7.80
C PHE A 39 0.39 7.82 7.82
N ASN A 40 0.72 8.69 6.84
CA ASN A 40 0.29 10.09 6.76
C ASN A 40 0.62 10.89 8.01
N ILE A 41 1.90 10.82 8.43
CA ILE A 41 2.39 11.52 9.62
C ILE A 41 2.43 13.03 9.38
N VAL A 42 2.69 13.46 8.14
CA VAL A 42 2.68 14.87 7.74
C VAL A 42 1.70 15.11 6.59
N PRO A 43 1.16 16.34 6.47
CA PRO A 43 0.26 16.67 5.37
C PRO A 43 0.92 16.45 4.01
N GLY A 44 0.17 15.84 3.08
CA GLY A 44 0.61 15.65 1.71
C GLY A 44 1.28 14.31 1.43
N ASP A 45 1.58 13.48 2.43
CA ASP A 45 2.26 12.18 2.27
C ASP A 45 1.65 11.32 1.14
N SER A 46 0.36 10.99 1.22
CA SER A 46 -0.30 10.20 0.17
C SER A 46 -0.35 10.93 -1.18
N GLN A 47 -0.49 12.26 -1.20
CA GLN A 47 -0.50 13.05 -2.44
C GLN A 47 0.86 13.00 -3.13
N TYR A 48 1.96 13.16 -2.40
CA TYR A 48 3.31 13.11 -2.94
C TYR A 48 3.66 11.70 -3.43
N LEU A 49 3.30 10.67 -2.67
CA LEU A 49 3.47 9.27 -3.08
C LEU A 49 2.66 8.92 -4.33
N PHE A 50 1.40 9.35 -4.39
CA PHE A 50 0.56 9.18 -5.58
C PHE A 50 1.20 9.85 -6.80
N ASN A 51 1.63 11.11 -6.68
CA ASN A 51 2.29 11.84 -7.76
C ASN A 51 3.58 11.14 -8.24
N LEU A 52 4.36 10.59 -7.31
CA LEU A 52 5.56 9.82 -7.64
C LEU A 52 5.22 8.56 -8.43
N ALA A 53 4.20 7.81 -8.00
CA ALA A 53 3.78 6.58 -8.68
C ALA A 53 3.21 6.83 -10.08
N VAL A 54 2.46 7.92 -10.26
CA VAL A 54 1.95 8.38 -11.57
C VAL A 54 3.09 8.69 -12.54
N GLN A 55 4.18 9.29 -12.05
CA GLN A 55 5.35 9.61 -12.89
C GLN A 55 6.20 8.39 -13.24
N LEU A 56 6.05 7.28 -12.52
CA LEU A 56 6.88 6.08 -12.65
C LEU A 56 6.03 4.82 -12.87
N PRO A 57 5.22 4.73 -13.95
CA PRO A 57 4.28 3.62 -14.17
C PRO A 57 4.93 2.24 -14.28
N LYS A 58 6.24 2.17 -14.58
CA LYS A 58 7.02 0.92 -14.66
C LYS A 58 7.57 0.45 -13.32
N THR A 59 7.37 1.22 -12.25
CA THR A 59 7.85 0.89 -10.90
C THR A 59 6.68 0.48 -10.04
N HIS A 60 6.73 -0.73 -9.47
CA HIS A 60 5.73 -1.15 -8.50
C HIS A 60 5.99 -0.52 -7.14
N PHE A 61 5.00 0.19 -6.62
CA PHE A 61 4.99 0.80 -5.30
C PHE A 61 4.07 0.04 -4.37
N VAL A 62 4.48 -0.10 -3.12
CA VAL A 62 3.63 -0.60 -2.03
C VAL A 62 3.60 0.47 -0.95
N PHE A 63 2.43 1.06 -0.73
CA PHE A 63 2.24 2.07 0.31
C PHE A 63 1.77 1.40 1.60
N ALA A 64 2.70 1.30 2.55
CA ALA A 64 2.43 0.65 3.82
C ALA A 64 1.47 1.48 4.67
N HIS A 65 0.63 0.79 5.42
CA HIS A 65 -0.40 1.38 6.26
C HIS A 65 -1.53 2.07 5.50
N MET A 66 -1.50 2.07 4.16
CA MET A 66 -2.61 2.57 3.34
C MET A 66 -3.10 3.97 3.75
N GLY A 67 -2.20 4.88 4.13
CA GLY A 67 -2.56 6.25 4.55
C GLY A 67 -2.95 6.40 6.02
N GLY A 68 -2.75 5.39 6.87
CA GLY A 68 -3.08 5.48 8.29
C GLY A 68 -4.56 5.79 8.51
N MET A 69 -4.87 6.80 9.31
CA MET A 69 -6.26 7.26 9.54
C MET A 69 -6.87 8.01 8.35
N ASP A 70 -6.05 8.44 7.40
CA ASP A 70 -6.43 9.13 6.17
C ASP A 70 -6.60 8.16 4.98
N PHE A 71 -6.79 6.86 5.24
CA PHE A 71 -6.91 5.82 4.22
C PHE A 71 -7.92 6.14 3.11
N ARG A 72 -8.95 6.93 3.43
CA ARG A 72 -10.01 7.34 2.51
C ARG A 72 -9.49 8.09 1.29
N PHE A 73 -8.33 8.74 1.39
CA PHE A 73 -7.68 9.39 0.26
C PHE A 73 -7.58 8.46 -0.96
N TRP A 74 -7.27 7.18 -0.72
CA TRP A 74 -7.02 6.22 -1.78
C TRP A 74 -8.27 5.80 -2.56
N ASN A 75 -9.48 6.15 -2.10
CA ASN A 75 -10.72 5.92 -2.87
C ASN A 75 -10.71 6.60 -4.24
N LEU A 76 -9.91 7.66 -4.42
CA LEU A 76 -9.72 8.29 -5.72
C LEU A 76 -9.23 7.31 -6.80
N LEU A 77 -8.55 6.22 -6.42
CA LEU A 77 -8.00 5.24 -7.36
C LEU A 77 -9.10 4.54 -8.17
N PHE A 78 -10.29 4.37 -7.59
CA PHE A 78 -11.45 3.83 -8.31
C PHE A 78 -11.72 4.66 -9.56
N MET A 79 -11.82 5.98 -9.42
CA MET A 79 -12.05 6.88 -10.56
C MET A 79 -10.81 7.05 -11.43
N ALA A 80 -9.62 7.21 -10.83
CA ALA A 80 -8.38 7.43 -11.56
C ALA A 80 -8.11 6.31 -12.58
N ARG A 81 -8.37 5.05 -12.22
CA ARG A 81 -8.17 3.90 -13.11
C ARG A 81 -9.17 3.78 -14.26
N THR A 82 -10.28 4.52 -14.22
CA THR A 82 -11.22 4.61 -15.35
C THR A 82 -10.80 5.63 -16.41
N ALA A 83 -9.87 6.52 -16.08
CA ALA A 83 -9.43 7.54 -17.01
C ALA A 83 -8.61 6.91 -18.15
N LYS A 84 -9.03 7.21 -19.39
CA LYS A 84 -8.39 6.73 -20.60
C LYS A 84 -6.91 7.15 -20.61
N ASP A 85 -6.03 6.22 -20.96
CA ASP A 85 -4.58 6.43 -21.04
C ASP A 85 -3.91 6.77 -19.68
N PHE A 86 -4.61 6.59 -18.57
CA PHE A 86 -4.15 6.85 -17.20
C PHE A 86 -4.26 5.59 -16.33
N PHE A 87 -3.78 4.45 -16.85
CA PHE A 87 -3.82 3.15 -16.17
C PHE A 87 -2.57 2.93 -15.32
N PHE A 88 -2.78 2.54 -14.05
CA PHE A 88 -1.72 2.30 -13.07
C PHE A 88 -1.97 1.00 -12.28
N ASP A 89 -1.38 -0.08 -12.78
CA ASP A 89 -1.32 -1.40 -12.09
C ASP A 89 -0.08 -1.49 -11.17
N ASN A 90 0.53 -0.34 -10.89
CA ASN A 90 1.79 -0.22 -10.19
C ASN A 90 1.65 0.28 -8.74
N ILE A 91 0.44 0.56 -8.27
CA ILE A 91 0.17 0.99 -6.89
C ILE A 91 -0.46 -0.18 -6.13
N HIS A 92 0.17 -0.55 -5.03
CA HIS A 92 -0.22 -1.61 -4.11
C HIS A 92 -0.20 -1.09 -2.68
N PHE A 93 -0.83 -1.82 -1.76
CA PHE A 93 -0.93 -1.45 -0.35
C PHE A 93 -0.62 -2.64 0.53
N ASP A 94 -0.05 -2.36 1.70
CA ASP A 94 -0.24 -3.25 2.84
C ASP A 94 -1.08 -2.54 3.91
N ILE A 95 -1.92 -3.31 4.61
CA ILE A 95 -2.86 -2.78 5.60
C ILE A 95 -2.35 -2.84 7.04
N SER A 96 -1.05 -3.05 7.22
CA SER A 96 -0.46 -3.13 8.57
C SER A 96 -0.71 -1.85 9.36
N ALA A 97 -0.75 -1.96 10.69
CA ALA A 97 -1.13 -0.89 11.63
C ALA A 97 -2.57 -0.35 11.45
N THR A 98 -2.95 0.12 10.27
CA THR A 98 -4.29 0.66 9.99
C THR A 98 -5.38 -0.36 10.24
N ALA A 99 -5.25 -1.59 9.74
CA ALA A 99 -6.21 -2.66 10.04
C ALA A 99 -6.35 -2.89 11.55
N VAL A 100 -5.25 -2.88 12.30
CA VAL A 100 -5.27 -3.08 13.77
C VAL A 100 -6.00 -1.95 14.48
N LEU A 101 -5.89 -0.71 13.99
CA LEU A 101 -6.56 0.45 14.56
C LEU A 101 -8.05 0.51 14.22
N VAL A 102 -8.43 0.09 13.01
CA VAL A 102 -9.80 0.35 12.50
C VAL A 102 -10.73 -0.86 12.56
N ALA A 103 -10.23 -2.09 12.60
CA ALA A 103 -11.04 -3.31 12.43
C ALA A 103 -12.08 -3.58 13.53
N ASP A 104 -11.99 -2.90 14.67
CA ASP A 104 -12.95 -2.99 15.78
C ASP A 104 -13.48 -1.59 16.16
N SER A 105 -13.62 -0.74 15.15
CA SER A 105 -14.00 0.67 15.29
C SER A 105 -15.15 1.03 14.34
N PRO A 106 -15.83 2.17 14.56
CA PRO A 106 -16.84 2.68 13.63
C PRO A 106 -16.33 2.94 12.20
N LEU A 107 -15.01 2.98 11.99
CA LEU A 107 -14.40 3.25 10.69
C LEU A 107 -14.18 1.98 9.85
N GLU A 108 -14.44 0.80 10.41
CA GLU A 108 -14.22 -0.50 9.77
C GLU A 108 -14.90 -0.58 8.40
N ALA A 109 -16.18 -0.23 8.32
CA ALA A 109 -16.96 -0.32 7.08
C ALA A 109 -16.38 0.60 5.99
N GLU A 110 -15.88 1.78 6.36
CA GLU A 110 -15.24 2.71 5.43
C GLU A 110 -13.87 2.21 4.98
N PHE A 111 -13.15 1.51 5.86
CA PHE A 111 -11.87 0.89 5.53
C PHE A 111 -12.06 -0.28 4.55
N VAL A 112 -13.03 -1.16 4.80
CA VAL A 112 -13.41 -2.23 3.87
C VAL A 112 -13.88 -1.68 2.53
N TRP A 113 -14.70 -0.62 2.54
CA TRP A 113 -15.11 0.08 1.31
C TRP A 113 -13.89 0.60 0.55
N THR A 114 -12.92 1.19 1.26
CA THR A 114 -11.67 1.68 0.66
C THR A 114 -10.83 0.56 0.08
N ILE A 115 -10.66 -0.55 0.80
CA ILE A 115 -9.97 -1.76 0.33
C ILE A 115 -10.58 -2.26 -1.00
N ARG A 116 -11.92 -2.26 -1.12
CA ARG A 116 -12.60 -2.66 -2.35
C ARG A 116 -12.39 -1.67 -3.48
N ASN A 117 -12.42 -0.37 -3.21
CA ASN A 117 -12.24 0.69 -4.22
C ASN A 117 -10.82 0.76 -4.78
N VAL A 118 -9.80 0.55 -3.95
CA VAL A 118 -8.42 0.43 -4.44
C VAL A 118 -8.17 -0.88 -5.18
N GLY A 119 -9.13 -1.80 -5.17
CA GLY A 119 -9.00 -3.13 -5.75
C GLY A 119 -8.42 -4.14 -4.77
N ILE A 120 -9.21 -5.18 -4.46
CA ILE A 120 -8.82 -6.27 -3.56
C ILE A 120 -7.50 -6.93 -3.98
N ASP A 121 -7.20 -6.97 -5.28
CA ASP A 121 -6.00 -7.61 -5.81
C ASP A 121 -4.70 -6.82 -5.54
N ASP A 122 -4.80 -5.56 -5.12
CA ASP A 122 -3.65 -4.68 -4.84
C ASP A 122 -3.40 -4.47 -3.34
N VAL A 123 -4.12 -5.20 -2.48
CA VAL A 123 -4.04 -5.07 -1.02
C VAL A 123 -3.41 -6.31 -0.41
N MET A 124 -2.42 -6.14 0.48
CA MET A 124 -1.69 -7.23 1.13
C MET A 124 -1.73 -7.11 2.65
N LEU A 125 -1.60 -8.24 3.34
CA LEU A 125 -1.38 -8.26 4.77
C LEU A 125 0.08 -7.94 5.09
N GLY A 126 0.30 -6.92 5.91
CA GLY A 126 1.57 -6.63 6.57
C GLY A 126 1.40 -6.65 8.09
N SER A 127 2.48 -6.90 8.83
CA SER A 127 2.42 -6.91 10.30
C SER A 127 2.91 -5.64 10.97
N ALA A 128 3.79 -4.85 10.34
CA ALA A 128 4.54 -3.77 10.99
C ALA A 128 5.35 -4.26 12.22
N TYR A 129 5.91 -5.48 12.15
CA TYR A 129 6.82 -5.99 13.17
C TYR A 129 8.13 -5.18 13.18
N PRO A 130 8.72 -4.84 14.34
CA PRO A 130 8.36 -5.30 15.70
C PRO A 130 7.31 -4.49 16.44
N GLN A 131 6.83 -3.36 15.90
CA GLN A 131 5.88 -2.48 16.58
C GLN A 131 4.53 -3.17 16.85
N LEU A 132 4.11 -4.02 15.92
CA LEU A 132 2.92 -4.85 16.05
C LEU A 132 3.26 -6.33 15.78
N SER A 133 2.59 -7.21 16.52
CA SER A 133 2.78 -8.65 16.36
C SER A 133 2.07 -9.17 15.11
N LEU A 134 2.59 -10.27 14.56
CA LEU A 134 1.91 -10.99 13.48
C LEU A 134 0.48 -11.41 13.87
N LYS A 135 0.28 -11.81 15.14
CA LYS A 135 -1.04 -12.19 15.65
C LYS A 135 -2.02 -11.02 15.56
N GLN A 136 -1.62 -9.81 15.99
CA GLN A 136 -2.48 -8.63 15.90
C GLN A 136 -2.89 -8.33 14.45
N ALA A 137 -1.97 -8.45 13.50
CA ALA A 137 -2.27 -8.22 12.09
C ALA A 137 -3.25 -9.26 11.52
N VAL A 138 -3.05 -10.54 11.83
CA VAL A 138 -3.96 -11.63 11.39
C VAL A 138 -5.34 -11.47 12.04
N ASP A 139 -5.40 -11.26 13.36
CA ASP A 139 -6.65 -11.05 14.09
C ASP A 139 -7.42 -9.85 13.52
N ALA A 140 -6.74 -8.75 13.19
CA ALA A 140 -7.36 -7.57 12.60
C ALA A 140 -7.97 -7.87 11.22
N LEU A 141 -7.25 -8.60 10.34
CA LEU A 141 -7.80 -9.03 9.05
C LEU A 141 -9.04 -9.90 9.23
N GLU A 142 -9.07 -10.80 10.22
CA GLU A 142 -10.23 -11.65 10.47
C GLU A 142 -11.47 -10.87 10.93
N LYS A 143 -11.29 -9.74 11.61
CA LYS A 143 -12.39 -8.88 12.08
C LYS A 143 -13.04 -8.05 10.97
N LEU A 144 -12.34 -7.79 9.86
CA LEU A 144 -12.89 -7.02 8.74
C LEU A 144 -14.03 -7.78 8.05
N ASP A 145 -15.07 -7.05 7.60
CA ASP A 145 -16.23 -7.55 6.83
C ASP A 145 -15.87 -7.81 5.36
N LEU A 146 -14.86 -8.67 5.20
CA LEU A 146 -14.37 -9.20 3.93
C LEU A 146 -14.77 -10.66 3.82
N SER A 147 -15.15 -11.08 2.62
CA SER A 147 -15.40 -12.47 2.31
C SER A 147 -14.16 -13.33 2.51
N ALA A 148 -14.35 -14.64 2.66
CA ALA A 148 -13.23 -15.59 2.78
C ALA A 148 -12.28 -15.53 1.57
N GLN A 149 -12.80 -15.25 0.37
CA GLN A 149 -11.99 -15.11 -0.84
C GLN A 149 -11.16 -13.81 -0.81
N GLU A 150 -11.76 -12.69 -0.42
CA GLU A 150 -11.04 -11.41 -0.26
C GLU A 150 -9.94 -11.53 0.80
N LYS A 151 -10.24 -12.14 1.96
CA LYS A 151 -9.25 -12.40 3.02
C LYS A 151 -8.10 -13.29 2.53
N ARG A 152 -8.38 -14.33 1.74
CA ARG A 152 -7.34 -15.20 1.15
C ARG A 152 -6.40 -14.40 0.23
N LYS A 153 -6.96 -13.54 -0.63
CA LYS A 153 -6.18 -12.70 -1.53
C LYS A 153 -5.23 -11.78 -0.77
N ILE A 154 -5.77 -11.06 0.21
CA ILE A 154 -5.00 -10.12 1.04
C ILE A 154 -3.94 -10.84 1.88
N ARG A 155 -4.29 -12.00 2.46
CA ARG A 155 -3.38 -12.76 3.33
C ARG A 155 -2.18 -13.33 2.57
N TRP A 156 -2.35 -13.71 1.30
CA TRP A 156 -1.31 -14.46 0.57
C TRP A 156 -1.24 -14.16 -0.92
N ASP A 157 -2.34 -14.30 -1.67
CA ASP A 157 -2.25 -14.40 -3.13
C ASP A 157 -1.64 -13.15 -3.77
N ASN A 158 -1.96 -11.97 -3.25
CA ASN A 158 -1.50 -10.70 -3.82
C ASN A 158 0.01 -10.53 -3.61
N ALA A 159 0.50 -10.83 -2.40
CA ALA A 159 1.92 -10.80 -2.10
C ALA A 159 2.68 -11.87 -2.90
N ASN A 160 2.11 -13.08 -3.07
CA ASN A 160 2.71 -14.13 -3.88
C ASN A 160 2.69 -13.80 -5.38
N ARG A 161 1.68 -13.07 -5.88
CA ARG A 161 1.63 -12.58 -7.25
C ARG A 161 2.74 -11.55 -7.52
N LEU A 162 2.95 -10.63 -6.58
CA LEU A 162 3.92 -9.54 -6.72
C LEU A 162 5.36 -9.98 -6.41
N PHE A 163 5.54 -10.84 -5.39
CA PHE A 163 6.83 -11.23 -4.83
C PHE A 163 7.09 -12.73 -4.81
N GLY A 164 6.23 -13.58 -5.36
CA GLY A 164 6.47 -15.02 -5.46
C GLY A 164 7.63 -15.34 -6.40
N ASP A 165 8.20 -16.53 -6.27
CA ASP A 165 9.14 -17.04 -7.28
C ASP A 165 8.33 -17.57 -8.47
N LYS A 166 8.61 -17.06 -9.67
CA LYS A 166 8.04 -17.60 -10.93
C LYS A 166 8.93 -18.71 -11.53
N ARG A 167 9.72 -19.39 -10.69
CA ARG A 167 10.59 -20.48 -11.12
C ARG A 167 9.76 -21.70 -11.49
#